data_AF-A0AAX1WER2-F1
#
_entry.id   AF-A0AAX1WER2-F1
#
_cell.length_a   1.000
_cell.length_b   1.000
_cell.length_c   1.000
_cell.angle_alpha   90.00
_cell.angle_beta   90.00
_cell.angle_gamma   90.00
#
_symmetry.space_group_name_H-M   'P 1'
#
loop_
_entity.id
_entity.type
_entity.pdbx_description
1 polymer ?
#
loop_
_entity_poly.entity_id
_entity_poly.type
_entity_poly.pdbx_seq_one_letter_code
_entity_poly.pdbx_strand_id
1 'polypeptide(L)' 'MKNMLFSPGTAGFFLQGMDAPADAVEVSTEVEAFLRQAIIWGAEEFHFSGESVSVTYPGYLQEYATDNKAPTQYPAAKAS' A
#
# COMPACT_ATOMS: atom_id res chain seq x y z
N MET A 1 -2.93 -4.68 -19.72
CA MET A 1 -3.45 -4.62 -18.34
C MET A 1 -3.94 -3.20 -18.13
N LYS A 2 -5.10 -2.99 -17.51
CA LYS A 2 -5.55 -1.61 -17.22
C LYS A 2 -4.65 -1.07 -16.12
N ASN A 3 -4.08 0.11 -16.31
CA ASN A 3 -3.26 0.74 -15.28
C ASN A 3 -4.16 1.00 -14.05
N MET A 4 -3.63 0.69 -12.87
CA MET A 4 -4.35 0.81 -11.60
C MET A 4 -3.89 2.08 -10.91
N LEU A 5 -4.85 2.82 -10.35
CA LEU A 5 -4.59 3.95 -9.48
C LEU A 5 -4.89 3.55 -8.04
N PHE A 6 -4.07 4.01 -7.11
CA PHE A 6 -4.29 3.85 -5.67
C PHE A 6 -4.37 5.22 -5.00
N SER A 7 -5.42 5.48 -4.23
CA SER A 7 -5.54 6.68 -3.38
C SER A 7 -5.15 6.32 -1.95
N PRO A 8 -4.06 6.89 -1.40
CA PRO A 8 -3.69 6.74 0.01
C PRO A 8 -4.77 7.24 0.96
N GLY A 9 -5.38 8.39 0.66
CA GLY A 9 -6.36 9.03 1.54
C GLY A 9 -7.66 8.24 1.69
N THR A 10 -8.05 7.46 0.66
CA THR A 10 -9.20 6.56 0.76
C THR A 10 -8.82 5.10 0.99
N ALA A 11 -7.52 4.77 1.02
CA ALA A 11 -6.98 3.40 0.95
C ALA A 11 -7.69 2.55 -0.13
N GLY A 12 -7.86 3.12 -1.33
CA GLY A 12 -8.75 2.58 -2.37
C GLY A 12 -8.10 2.44 -3.75
N PHE A 13 -8.58 1.49 -4.55
CA PHE A 13 -8.12 1.23 -5.92
C PHE A 13 -9.12 1.69 -6.96
N PHE A 14 -8.64 2.32 -8.02
CA PHE A 14 -9.43 2.91 -9.09
C PHE A 14 -8.86 2.50 -10.46
N LEU A 15 -9.74 2.23 -11.42
CA LEU A 15 -9.30 2.00 -12.80
C LEU A 15 -8.97 3.34 -13.46
N GLN A 16 -7.90 3.37 -14.26
CA GLN A 16 -7.58 4.53 -15.08
C GLN A 16 -8.76 4.89 -16.00
N GLY A 17 -9.13 6.17 -16.04
CA GLY A 17 -10.29 6.68 -16.80
C GLY A 17 -11.62 6.69 -16.03
N MET A 18 -11.64 6.26 -14.77
CA MET A 18 -12.72 6.57 -13.83
C MET A 18 -12.41 7.88 -13.08
N ASP A 19 -13.44 8.49 -12.48
CA ASP A 19 -13.23 9.55 -11.48
C ASP A 19 -12.47 8.96 -10.29
N ALA A 20 -11.20 9.35 -10.17
CA ALA A 20 -10.31 8.97 -9.08
C ALA A 20 -10.03 10.19 -8.18
N PRO A 21 -9.76 9.97 -6.88
CA PRO A 21 -9.29 11.01 -5.99
C PRO A 21 -8.04 11.74 -6.51
N ALA A 22 -7.87 13.02 -6.14
CA ALA A 22 -6.75 13.83 -6.59
C ALA A 22 -5.38 13.36 -6.08
N ASP A 23 -5.36 12.58 -5.00
CA ASP A 23 -4.16 11.96 -4.43
C ASP A 23 -3.88 10.57 -5.00
N ALA A 24 -4.66 10.12 -5.99
CA ALA A 24 -4.48 8.80 -6.57
C ALA A 24 -3.19 8.73 -7.41
N VAL A 25 -2.38 7.71 -7.16
CA VAL A 25 -1.10 7.45 -7.82
C VAL A 25 -1.17 6.18 -8.64
N GLU A 26 -0.48 6.15 -9.79
CA GLU A 26 -0.36 4.95 -10.59
C GLU A 26 0.54 3.92 -9.91
N VAL A 27 0.10 2.67 -9.88
CA VAL A 27 0.83 1.57 -9.24
C VAL A 27 1.00 0.39 -10.20
N SER A 28 2.14 -0.31 -10.06
CA SER A 28 2.36 -1.57 -10.76
C SER A 28 1.53 -2.70 -10.14
N THR A 29 1.42 -3.84 -10.84
CA THR A 29 0.72 -5.03 -10.34
C THR A 29 1.31 -5.54 -9.02
N GLU A 30 2.63 -5.47 -8.87
CA GLU A 30 3.34 -5.91 -7.66
C GLU A 30 3.07 -4.97 -6.48
N VAL A 31 3.09 -3.66 -6.74
CA VAL A 31 2.74 -2.65 -5.74
C VAL A 31 1.27 -2.77 -5.33
N GLU A 32 0.36 -3.01 -6.28
CA GLU A 32 -1.06 -3.28 -6.00
C GLU A 32 -1.21 -4.48 -5.05
N ALA A 33 -0.55 -5.60 -5.36
CA ALA A 33 -0.62 -6.81 -4.53
C ALA A 33 -0.13 -6.56 -3.10
N PHE A 34 0.99 -5.83 -2.96
CA PHE A 34 1.52 -5.40 -1.66
C PHE A 34 0.52 -4.53 -0.89
N LEU A 35 -0.03 -3.50 -1.53
CA LEU A 35 -0.97 -2.56 -0.91
C LEU A 35 -2.26 -3.28 -0.47
N ARG A 36 -2.79 -4.19 -1.28
CA ARG A 36 -3.97 -4.99 -0.90
C ARG A 36 -3.71 -5.80 0.36
N GLN A 37 -2.53 -6.42 0.46
CA GLN A 37 -2.16 -7.17 1.66
C GLN A 37 -2.04 -6.23 2.87
N ALA A 38 -1.33 -5.11 2.75
CA ALA A 38 -1.19 -4.12 3.81
C ALA A 38 -2.55 -3.59 4.33
N ILE A 39 -3.49 -3.32 3.43
CA ILE A 39 -4.85 -2.86 3.78
C ILE A 39 -5.62 -3.94 4.56
N ILE A 40 -5.50 -5.22 4.17
CA ILE A 40 -6.12 -6.33 4.92
C ILE A 40 -5.58 -6.41 6.35
N TRP A 41 -4.29 -6.08 6.54
CA TRP A 41 -3.65 -5.98 7.85
C TRP A 41 -3.99 -4.69 8.62
N GLY A 42 -4.73 -3.76 8.00
CA GLY A 42 -5.16 -2.51 8.62
C GLY A 42 -4.11 -1.39 8.57
N ALA A 43 -3.27 -1.35 7.52
CA ALA A 43 -2.38 -0.20 7.29
C ALA A 43 -3.16 1.11 7.17
N GLU A 44 -2.63 2.19 7.75
CA GLU A 44 -3.31 3.50 7.77
C GLU A 44 -2.54 4.60 7.03
N GLU A 45 -1.20 4.56 7.01
CA GLU A 45 -0.39 5.49 6.24
C GLU A 45 0.35 4.76 5.12
N PHE A 46 0.46 5.43 3.97
CA PHE A 46 1.10 4.91 2.76
C PHE A 46 2.05 5.97 2.21
N HIS A 47 3.32 5.64 2.08
CA HIS A 47 4.35 6.55 1.59
C HIS A 47 4.97 5.99 0.32
N PHE A 48 4.96 6.80 -0.74
CA PHE A 48 5.52 6.45 -2.04
C PHE A 48 6.83 7.22 -2.26
N SER A 49 7.86 6.52 -2.73
CA SER A 49 9.15 7.09 -3.09
C SER A 49 9.67 6.40 -4.35
N GLY A 50 9.36 6.97 -5.51
CA GLY A 50 9.63 6.32 -6.80
C GLY A 50 8.85 5.00 -6.92
N GLU A 51 9.57 3.90 -7.13
CA GLU A 51 8.98 2.55 -7.21
C GLU A 51 8.87 1.85 -5.84
N SER A 52 9.31 2.51 -4.76
CA SER A 52 9.23 1.97 -3.40
C SER A 52 8.00 2.50 -2.68
N VAL A 53 7.40 1.64 -1.86
CA VAL A 53 6.25 1.95 -1.01
C VAL A 53 6.53 1.47 0.40
N SER A 54 6.23 2.28 1.40
CA SER A 54 6.18 1.85 2.80
C SER A 54 4.81 2.13 3.39
N VAL A 55 4.43 1.32 4.39
CA VAL A 55 3.17 1.46 5.10
C VAL A 55 3.40 1.42 6.61
N THR A 56 2.55 2.13 7.34
CA THR A 56 2.50 2.06 8.80
C THR A 56 1.14 1.54 9.25
N TYR A 57 1.15 0.91 10.42
CA TYR A 57 -0.04 0.36 11.05
C TYR A 57 -0.38 1.22 12.26
N PRO A 58 -1.68 1.38 12.58
CA PRO A 58 -2.09 2.09 13.79
C PRO A 58 -1.44 1.47 15.02
N GLY A 59 -1.14 2.29 16.03
CA GLY A 59 -0.44 1.84 17.24
C GLY A 59 -1.11 0.65 17.94
N TYR A 60 -2.44 0.54 17.89
CA TYR A 60 -3.19 -0.58 18.47
C TYR A 60 -3.10 -1.89 17.67
N LEU A 61 -2.63 -1.87 16.41
CA LEU A 61 -2.34 -3.05 15.59
C LEU A 61 -0.85 -3.34 15.46
N GLN A 62 0.04 -2.44 15.91
CA GLN A 62 1.46 -2.54 15.62
C GLN A 62 2.10 -3.83 16.16
N GLU A 63 1.75 -4.25 17.39
CA GLU A 63 2.23 -5.51 17.98
C GLU A 63 1.72 -6.72 17.18
N TYR A 64 0.41 -6.77 16.90
CA TYR A 64 -0.21 -7.82 16.10
C TYR A 64 0.40 -7.94 14.69
N ALA A 65 0.58 -6.80 14.01
CA ALA A 65 1.19 -6.72 12.69
C ALA A 65 2.65 -7.20 12.73
N THR A 66 3.41 -6.84 13.76
CA THR A 66 4.81 -7.25 13.94
C THR A 66 4.92 -8.75 14.17
N ASP A 67 4.17 -9.29 15.12
CA ASP A 67 4.19 -10.71 15.50
C ASP A 67 3.83 -11.63 14.32
N ASN A 68 2.95 -11.16 13.45
CA ASN A 68 2.49 -11.89 12.28
C ASN A 68 3.21 -11.53 10.98
N LYS A 69 4.28 -10.71 11.05
CA LYS A 69 5.09 -10.29 9.89
C LYS A 69 4.25 -9.66 8.78
N ALA A 70 3.34 -8.78 9.16
CA ALA A 70 2.57 -7.98 8.21
C ALA A 70 3.52 -7.18 7.29
N PRO A 71 3.16 -6.96 6.02
CA PRO A 71 4.02 -6.29 5.06
C PRO A 71 4.18 -4.81 5.43
N THR A 72 5.42 -4.30 5.51
CA THR A 72 5.68 -2.90 5.86
C THR A 72 6.31 -2.10 4.74
N GLN A 73 6.89 -2.76 3.74
CA GLN A 73 7.57 -2.12 2.63
C GLN A 73 7.63 -2.99 1.37
N TYR A 74 7.64 -2.32 0.22
CA TYR A 74 7.91 -2.87 -1.09
C TYR A 74 8.96 -2.01 -1.82
N PRO A 75 9.96 -2.62 -2.50
CA PRO A 75 10.35 -4.02 -2.37
C PRO A 75 10.68 -4.35 -0.90
N ALA A 76 10.48 -5.59 -0.49
CA ALA A 76 10.84 -6.01 0.86
C ALA A 76 12.32 -5.68 1.12
N ALA A 77 12.67 -5.08 2.27
CA ALA A 77 14.07 -4.88 2.60
C ALA A 77 14.79 -6.23 2.55
N LYS A 78 15.94 -6.25 1.89
CA LYS A 78 16.79 -7.44 1.89
C LYS A 78 17.19 -7.72 3.34
N ALA A 79 16.77 -8.88 3.86
CA ALA A 79 17.34 -9.42 5.07
C ALA A 79 18.85 -9.55 4.84
N SER A 80 19.65 -8.81 5.61
CA SER A 80 21.11 -8.89 5.59
C SER A 80 21.60 -10.06 6.41
#